data_AF-A0A285UI75-F1
#
_entry.id   AF-A0A285UI75-F1
#
_cell.length_a   1.000
_cell.length_b   1.000
_cell.length_c   1.000
_cell.angle_alpha   90.00
_cell.angle_beta   90.00
_cell.angle_gamma   90.00
#
_symmetry.space_group_name_H-M   'P 1'
#
loop_
_entity.id
_entity.type
_entity.pdbx_description
1 polymer ?
#
loop_
_entity_poly.entity_id
_entity_poly.type
_entity_poly.pdbx_seq_one_letter_code
_entity_poly.pdbx_strand_id
1 'polypeptide(L)'
;MNDGYRPPERTKELLFNMVPTIVWVTVAAVIMFTPGPSAYDRLRDFDGLVAGALAVFAAWVTIRQMRRDDRSNDIRNEKVLRAMLRSDMLRFERMYYPQSSELADHLERLKQLPLPALVDRNSVQAWLDQAVVLERILIEIFATLHQPNWRASLDLLGGFASAKHAELVEDAKTLSEERDHTARMARTYLKNGELNIWLSLQQRTKRSEELVAFCCNGLEAVLEELEILADLYQIERTRLKRP
;
A
#
# COMPACT_ATOMS: atom_id res chain seq x y z
N MET A 1 -7.47 -4.44 36.90
CA MET A 1 -8.13 -4.99 35.70
C MET A 1 -8.26 -6.50 35.92
N ASN A 2 -9.47 -6.96 36.23
CA ASN A 2 -9.77 -8.39 36.39
C ASN A 2 -9.98 -8.94 34.98
N ASP A 3 -9.02 -9.70 34.46
CA ASP A 3 -9.28 -10.58 33.33
C ASP A 3 -10.25 -11.67 33.82
N GLY A 4 -11.54 -11.42 33.61
CA GLY A 4 -12.59 -12.36 33.94
C GLY A 4 -12.28 -13.72 33.30
N TYR A 5 -12.20 -14.76 34.13
CA TYR A 5 -11.96 -16.13 33.73
C TYR A 5 -12.92 -16.52 32.60
N ARG A 6 -12.44 -16.48 31.35
CA ARG A 6 -13.15 -17.04 30.21
C ARG A 6 -12.83 -18.53 30.21
N PRO A 7 -13.81 -19.42 30.46
CA PRO A 7 -13.55 -20.84 30.38
C PRO A 7 -13.04 -21.16 28.97
N PRO A 8 -12.02 -22.05 28.84
CA PRO A 8 -11.38 -22.35 27.57
C PRO A 8 -12.42 -22.80 26.55
N GLU A 9 -12.38 -22.30 25.32
CA GLU A 9 -13.39 -22.57 24.27
C GLU A 9 -13.69 -24.07 24.09
N ARG A 10 -12.69 -24.91 24.36
CA ARG A 10 -12.77 -26.37 24.33
C ARG A 10 -13.85 -26.94 25.27
N THR A 11 -14.11 -26.35 26.43
CA THR A 11 -15.16 -26.84 27.35
C THR A 11 -16.56 -26.51 26.84
N LYS A 12 -16.74 -25.36 26.20
CA LYS A 12 -18.02 -24.96 25.59
C LYS A 12 -18.37 -25.85 24.39
N GLU A 13 -17.38 -26.24 23.59
CA GLU A 13 -17.57 -27.18 22.48
C GLU A 13 -17.93 -28.58 22.98
N LEU A 14 -17.27 -29.07 24.02
CA LEU A 14 -17.59 -30.37 24.64
C LEU A 14 -19.04 -30.39 25.13
N LEU A 15 -19.45 -29.38 25.90
CA LEU A 15 -20.84 -29.26 26.40
C LEU A 15 -21.85 -29.18 25.25
N PHE A 16 -21.57 -28.42 24.20
CA PHE A 16 -22.46 -28.31 23.03
C PHE A 16 -22.59 -29.63 22.24
N ASN A 17 -21.50 -30.40 22.12
CA ASN A 17 -21.53 -31.70 21.46
C ASN A 17 -22.26 -32.77 22.28
N MET A 18 -22.39 -32.58 23.60
CA MET A 18 -23.14 -33.49 24.48
C MET A 18 -24.66 -33.24 24.44
N VAL A 19 -25.14 -32.10 23.93
CA VAL A 19 -26.58 -31.74 23.90
C VAL A 19 -27.45 -32.83 23.25
N PRO A 20 -27.15 -33.34 22.03
CA PRO A 20 -27.96 -34.40 21.44
C PRO A 20 -27.99 -35.67 22.29
N THR A 21 -26.83 -36.06 22.86
CA THR A 21 -26.73 -37.24 23.72
C THR A 21 -27.57 -37.08 24.99
N ILE A 22 -27.51 -35.92 25.64
CA ILE A 22 -28.29 -35.64 26.86
C ILE A 22 -29.79 -35.66 26.55
N VAL A 23 -30.22 -35.04 25.45
CA VAL A 23 -31.63 -35.03 25.03
C VAL A 23 -32.11 -36.46 24.75
N TRP A 24 -31.38 -37.26 23.97
CA TRP A 24 -31.74 -38.65 23.67
C TRP A 24 -31.75 -39.55 24.91
N VAL A 25 -30.77 -39.41 25.80
CA VAL A 25 -30.73 -40.17 27.07
C VAL A 25 -31.93 -39.80 27.94
N THR A 26 -32.31 -38.53 28.00
CA THR A 26 -33.47 -38.09 28.80
C THR A 26 -34.77 -38.66 28.24
N VAL A 27 -34.98 -38.59 26.92
CA VAL A 27 -36.16 -39.18 26.26
C VAL A 27 -36.20 -40.70 26.49
N ALA A 28 -35.08 -41.40 26.30
CA ALA A 28 -35.01 -42.85 26.51
C ALA A 28 -35.28 -43.24 27.97
N ALA A 29 -34.72 -42.49 28.94
CA ALA A 29 -34.96 -42.72 30.35
C ALA A 29 -36.44 -42.52 30.71
N VAL A 30 -37.08 -41.44 30.24
CA VAL A 30 -38.51 -41.19 30.48
C VAL A 30 -39.35 -42.33 29.92
N ILE A 31 -39.07 -42.80 28.70
CA ILE A 31 -39.82 -43.92 28.09
C ILE A 31 -39.63 -45.23 28.87
N MET A 32 -38.40 -45.54 29.29
CA MET A 32 -38.09 -46.80 30.00
C MET A 32 -38.64 -46.85 31.42
N PHE A 33 -38.59 -45.74 32.17
CA PHE A 33 -38.99 -45.70 33.57
C PHE A 33 -40.48 -45.37 33.80
N THR A 34 -41.22 -45.02 32.76
CA THR A 34 -42.68 -44.82 32.88
C THR A 34 -43.40 -46.18 32.83
N PRO A 35 -44.18 -46.56 33.86
CA PRO A 35 -44.91 -47.83 33.89
C PRO A 35 -46.10 -47.83 32.92
N GLY A 36 -46.22 -48.86 32.07
CA GLY A 36 -47.31 -49.00 31.11
C GLY A 36 -47.33 -50.36 30.39
N PRO A 37 -48.48 -50.80 29.85
CA PRO A 37 -48.70 -52.18 29.38
C PRO A 37 -47.97 -52.52 28.07
N SER A 38 -47.67 -51.53 27.22
CA SER A 38 -46.87 -51.73 26.00
C SER A 38 -45.91 -50.55 25.76
N ALA A 39 -44.83 -50.77 25.00
CA ALA A 39 -43.90 -49.70 24.63
C ALA A 39 -44.52 -48.71 23.63
N TYR A 40 -45.49 -49.17 22.83
CA TYR A 40 -46.14 -48.38 21.80
C TYR A 40 -47.10 -47.35 22.40
N ASP A 41 -47.89 -47.72 23.42
CA ASP A 41 -48.82 -46.80 24.09
C ASP A 41 -48.06 -45.68 24.81
N ARG A 42 -46.90 -45.99 25.39
CA ARG A 42 -46.01 -45.00 26.01
C ARG A 42 -45.48 -44.00 24.98
N LEU A 43 -45.06 -44.45 23.80
CA LEU A 43 -44.62 -43.55 22.73
C LEU A 43 -45.72 -42.58 22.30
N ARG A 44 -46.97 -43.06 22.19
CA ARG A 44 -48.13 -42.25 21.79
C ARG A 44 -48.46 -41.15 22.79
N ASP A 45 -48.36 -41.41 24.08
CA ASP A 45 -48.64 -40.41 25.13
C ASP A 45 -47.55 -39.34 25.24
N PHE A 46 -46.35 -39.62 24.72
CA PHE A 46 -45.20 -38.69 24.75
C PHE A 46 -44.92 -38.02 23.40
N ASP A 47 -45.89 -37.95 22.48
CA ASP A 47 -45.75 -37.30 21.17
C ASP A 47 -45.18 -35.86 21.28
N GLY A 48 -45.63 -35.10 22.29
CA GLY A 48 -45.11 -33.75 22.56
C GLY A 48 -43.65 -33.72 23.04
N LEU A 49 -43.21 -34.73 23.80
CA LEU A 49 -41.82 -34.86 24.26
C LEU A 49 -40.89 -35.20 23.08
N VAL A 50 -41.33 -36.12 22.21
CA VAL A 50 -40.61 -36.50 21.00
C VAL A 50 -40.50 -35.30 20.05
N ALA A 51 -41.60 -34.55 19.84
CA ALA A 51 -41.60 -33.34 19.05
C ALA A 51 -40.64 -32.27 19.61
N GLY A 52 -40.63 -32.07 20.94
CA GLY A 52 -39.69 -31.17 21.61
C GLY A 52 -38.23 -31.59 21.44
N ALA A 53 -37.93 -32.88 21.57
CA ALA A 53 -36.58 -33.42 21.37
C ALA A 53 -36.09 -33.23 19.92
N LEU A 54 -36.98 -33.47 18.95
CA LEU A 54 -36.69 -33.22 17.53
C LEU A 54 -36.45 -31.73 17.25
N ALA A 55 -37.19 -30.83 17.89
CA ALA A 55 -36.98 -29.38 17.76
C ALA A 55 -35.60 -28.94 18.30
N VAL A 56 -35.18 -29.44 19.48
CA VAL A 56 -33.85 -29.17 20.03
C VAL A 56 -32.75 -29.72 19.14
N PHE A 57 -32.95 -30.93 18.59
CA PHE A 57 -32.01 -31.53 17.64
C PHE A 57 -31.89 -30.70 16.35
N ALA A 58 -33.01 -30.24 15.79
CA ALA A 58 -33.01 -29.38 14.61
C ALA A 58 -32.26 -28.06 14.89
N ALA A 59 -32.53 -27.40 16.01
CA ALA A 59 -31.82 -26.19 16.41
C ALA A 59 -30.30 -26.43 16.58
N TRP A 60 -29.92 -27.56 17.18
CA TRP A 60 -28.51 -27.96 17.30
C TRP A 60 -27.84 -28.13 15.94
N VAL A 61 -28.50 -28.80 14.98
CA VAL A 61 -28.00 -28.97 13.61
C VAL A 61 -27.79 -27.60 12.95
N THR A 62 -28.78 -26.71 13.03
CA THR A 62 -28.68 -25.36 12.47
C THR A 62 -27.53 -24.57 13.08
N ILE A 63 -27.38 -24.56 14.41
CA ILE A 63 -26.26 -23.86 15.08
C ILE A 63 -24.91 -24.46 14.69
N ARG A 64 -24.83 -25.80 14.60
CA ARG A 64 -23.61 -26.48 14.15
C ARG A 64 -23.25 -26.12 12.71
N GLN A 65 -24.26 -26.02 11.84
CA GLN A 65 -24.09 -25.61 10.45
C GLN A 65 -23.61 -24.16 10.37
N MET A 66 -24.26 -23.22 11.07
CA MET A 66 -23.83 -21.82 11.16
C MET A 66 -22.38 -21.70 11.63
N ARG A 67 -21.98 -22.39 12.71
CA ARG A 67 -20.59 -22.37 13.19
C ARG A 67 -19.58 -22.91 12.18
N ARG A 68 -19.97 -23.91 11.38
CA ARG A 68 -19.12 -24.46 10.32
C ARG A 68 -18.98 -23.47 9.18
N ASP A 69 -20.07 -22.80 8.81
CA ASP A 69 -20.10 -21.80 7.75
C ASP A 69 -19.32 -20.54 8.17
N ASP A 70 -19.44 -20.09 9.42
CA ASP A 70 -18.67 -18.97 9.98
C ASP A 70 -17.17 -19.24 9.91
N ARG A 71 -16.70 -20.41 10.35
CA ARG A 71 -15.28 -20.79 10.24
C ARG A 71 -14.80 -20.84 8.79
N SER A 72 -15.64 -21.36 7.89
CA SER A 72 -15.33 -21.41 6.46
C SER A 72 -15.23 -20.01 5.87
N ASN A 73 -16.12 -19.10 6.27
CA ASN A 73 -16.12 -17.70 5.88
C ASN A 73 -14.88 -16.98 6.41
N ASP A 74 -14.48 -17.21 7.66
CA ASP A 74 -13.25 -16.63 8.23
C ASP A 74 -12.01 -17.08 7.47
N ILE A 75 -11.88 -18.39 7.18
CA ILE A 75 -10.77 -18.93 6.39
C ILE A 75 -10.78 -18.34 4.98
N ARG A 76 -11.96 -18.18 4.37
CA ARG A 76 -12.09 -17.57 3.03
C ARG A 76 -11.71 -16.10 3.06
N ASN A 77 -12.17 -15.35 4.05
CA ASN A 77 -11.84 -13.94 4.25
C ASN A 77 -10.34 -13.77 4.44
N GLU A 78 -9.71 -14.60 5.27
CA GLU A 78 -8.27 -14.58 5.47
C GLU A 78 -7.50 -14.90 4.18
N LYS A 79 -7.94 -15.92 3.42
CA LYS A 79 -7.35 -16.25 2.12
C LYS A 79 -7.49 -15.11 1.12
N VAL A 80 -8.64 -14.45 1.08
CA VAL A 80 -8.90 -13.29 0.21
C VAL A 80 -8.02 -12.11 0.61
N LEU A 81 -7.93 -11.79 1.91
CA LEU A 81 -7.06 -10.73 2.42
C LEU A 81 -5.59 -11.01 2.09
N ARG A 82 -5.09 -12.23 2.33
CA ARG A 82 -3.72 -12.60 1.93
C ARG A 82 -3.50 -12.52 0.42
N ALA A 83 -4.48 -12.90 -0.38
CA ALA A 83 -4.39 -12.82 -1.84
C ALA A 83 -4.36 -11.37 -2.33
N MET A 84 -5.19 -10.49 -1.75
CA MET A 84 -5.19 -9.05 -2.02
C MET A 84 -3.84 -8.43 -1.64
N LEU A 85 -3.38 -8.64 -0.41
CA LEU A 85 -2.08 -8.14 0.06
C LEU A 85 -0.92 -8.63 -0.81
N ARG A 86 -0.96 -9.89 -1.28
CA ARG A 86 0.07 -10.42 -2.17
C ARG A 86 0.03 -9.74 -3.55
N SER A 87 -1.16 -9.47 -4.08
CA SER A 87 -1.31 -8.75 -5.36
C SER A 87 -0.76 -7.33 -5.24
N ASP A 88 -1.10 -6.63 -4.17
CA ASP A 88 -0.64 -5.26 -3.90
C ASP A 88 0.86 -5.23 -3.66
N MET A 89 1.39 -6.17 -2.87
CA MET A 89 2.83 -6.34 -2.66
C MET A 89 3.58 -6.56 -3.98
N LEU A 90 3.09 -7.45 -4.86
CA LEU A 90 3.73 -7.68 -6.17
C LEU A 90 3.64 -6.45 -7.08
N ARG A 91 2.54 -5.70 -7.01
CA ARG A 91 2.38 -4.46 -7.79
C ARG A 91 3.34 -3.40 -7.31
N PHE A 92 3.43 -3.20 -6.00
CA PHE A 92 4.41 -2.33 -5.37
C PHE A 92 5.85 -2.80 -5.66
N GLU A 93 6.17 -4.08 -5.58
CA GLU A 93 7.52 -4.61 -5.86
C GLU A 93 7.97 -4.30 -7.30
N ARG A 94 7.08 -4.42 -8.30
CA ARG A 94 7.35 -4.08 -9.71
C ARG A 94 7.47 -2.58 -9.97
N MET A 95 6.92 -1.77 -9.08
CA MET A 95 7.09 -0.33 -9.12
C MET A 95 8.39 0.04 -8.42
N TYR A 96 8.56 -0.38 -7.17
CA TYR A 96 9.75 -0.14 -6.37
C TYR A 96 11.03 -0.59 -7.10
N TYR A 97 11.02 -1.75 -7.78
CA TYR A 97 12.12 -2.22 -8.62
C TYR A 97 11.77 -2.21 -10.11
N PRO A 98 12.62 -1.63 -11.00
CA PRO A 98 13.91 -0.98 -10.73
C PRO A 98 13.83 0.52 -10.40
N GLN A 99 12.63 1.12 -10.36
CA GLN A 99 12.48 2.57 -10.41
C GLN A 99 13.09 3.33 -9.21
N SER A 100 13.12 2.74 -8.01
CA SER A 100 13.76 3.37 -6.84
C SER A 100 15.26 3.60 -7.03
N SER A 101 15.97 2.64 -7.61
CA SER A 101 17.41 2.77 -7.90
C SER A 101 17.66 3.83 -8.97
N GLU A 102 16.85 3.84 -10.04
CA GLU A 102 16.95 4.84 -11.10
C GLU A 102 16.74 6.26 -10.54
N LEU A 103 15.72 6.45 -9.71
CA LEU A 103 15.46 7.74 -9.07
C LEU A 103 16.58 8.17 -8.12
N ALA A 104 17.18 7.24 -7.37
CA ALA A 104 18.34 7.52 -6.52
C ALA A 104 19.54 7.98 -7.36
N ASP A 105 19.82 7.31 -8.48
CA ASP A 105 20.89 7.69 -9.41
C ASP A 105 20.63 9.08 -10.02
N HIS A 106 19.38 9.38 -10.39
CA HIS A 106 19.00 10.70 -10.90
C HIS A 106 19.14 11.79 -9.85
N LEU A 107 18.76 11.51 -8.60
CA LEU A 107 18.95 12.43 -7.47
C LEU A 107 20.43 12.73 -7.25
N GLU A 108 21.30 11.70 -7.25
CA GLU A 108 22.74 11.91 -7.09
C GLU A 108 23.31 12.77 -8.23
N ARG A 109 22.94 12.47 -9.48
CA ARG A 109 23.34 13.26 -10.65
C ARG A 109 22.85 14.71 -10.57
N LEU A 110 21.64 14.93 -10.05
CA LEU A 110 21.07 16.27 -9.89
C LEU A 110 21.81 17.06 -8.81
N LYS A 111 22.16 16.43 -7.67
CA LYS A 111 22.97 17.04 -6.60
C LYS A 111 24.39 17.38 -7.04
N GLN A 112 24.99 16.56 -7.90
CA GLN A 112 26.34 16.76 -8.41
C GLN A 112 26.41 17.77 -9.56
N LEU A 113 25.27 18.24 -10.07
CA LEU A 113 25.23 19.17 -11.20
C LEU A 113 25.78 20.55 -10.78
N PRO A 114 26.92 20.99 -11.33
CA PRO A 114 27.45 22.30 -11.02
C PRO A 114 26.63 23.36 -11.78
N LEU A 115 25.91 24.22 -11.07
CA LEU A 115 25.29 25.40 -11.65
C LEU A 115 26.26 26.58 -11.51
N PRO A 116 26.94 27.01 -12.59
CA PRO A 116 27.96 28.04 -12.48
C PRO A 116 27.34 29.40 -12.18
N ALA A 117 27.92 30.12 -11.21
CA ALA A 117 27.56 31.49 -10.94
C ALA A 117 27.86 32.38 -12.16
N LEU A 118 26.90 33.22 -12.53
CA LEU A 118 27.04 34.11 -13.67
C LEU A 118 27.88 35.34 -13.31
N VAL A 119 29.19 35.27 -13.57
CA VAL A 119 30.15 36.35 -13.32
C VAL A 119 30.53 37.09 -14.61
N ASP A 120 30.68 36.34 -15.70
CA ASP A 120 31.10 36.87 -16.99
C ASP A 120 30.40 36.16 -18.17
N ARG A 121 30.75 36.55 -19.40
CA ARG A 121 30.17 35.94 -20.60
C ARG A 121 30.50 34.45 -20.74
N ASN A 122 31.67 34.01 -20.27
CA ASN A 122 32.08 32.60 -20.35
C ASN A 122 31.24 31.73 -19.41
N SER A 123 30.89 32.25 -18.23
CA SER A 123 30.00 31.58 -17.29
C SER A 123 28.59 31.36 -17.83
N VAL A 124 28.10 32.21 -18.74
CA VAL A 124 26.81 31.99 -19.43
C VAL A 124 26.88 30.79 -20.38
N GLN A 125 28.00 30.63 -21.10
CA GLN A 125 28.18 29.46 -21.96
C GLN A 125 28.28 28.19 -21.13
N ALA A 126 29.06 28.21 -20.04
CA ALA A 126 29.13 27.09 -19.11
C ALA A 126 27.76 26.75 -18.52
N TRP A 127 26.94 27.76 -18.17
CA TRP A 127 25.58 27.54 -17.71
C TRP A 127 24.70 26.86 -18.77
N LEU A 128 24.77 27.30 -20.03
CA LEU A 128 24.03 26.68 -21.14
C LEU A 128 24.42 25.21 -21.35
N ASP A 129 25.70 24.89 -21.22
CA ASP A 129 26.18 23.50 -21.36
C ASP A 129 25.60 22.63 -20.22
N GLN A 130 25.56 23.14 -18.99
CA GLN A 130 24.95 22.44 -17.85
C GLN A 130 23.43 22.36 -17.94
N ALA A 131 22.77 23.36 -18.54
CA ALA A 131 21.32 23.35 -18.75
C ALA A 131 20.86 22.20 -19.67
N VAL A 132 21.71 21.77 -20.61
CA VAL A 132 21.45 20.56 -21.44
C VAL A 132 21.54 19.28 -20.60
N VAL A 133 22.49 19.22 -19.66
CA VAL A 133 22.61 18.08 -18.75
C VAL A 133 21.41 18.03 -17.81
N LEU A 134 21.00 19.18 -17.26
CA LEU A 134 19.81 19.31 -16.43
C LEU A 134 18.55 18.84 -17.16
N GLU A 135 18.34 19.28 -18.40
CA GLU A 135 17.23 18.82 -19.24
C GLU A 135 17.16 17.30 -19.34
N ARG A 136 18.29 16.68 -19.64
CA ARG A 136 18.35 15.22 -19.77
C ARG A 136 17.97 14.53 -18.46
N ILE A 137 18.47 15.01 -17.32
CA ILE A 137 18.12 14.46 -16.00
C ILE A 137 16.62 14.60 -15.74
N LEU A 138 16.03 15.77 -16.03
CA LEU A 138 14.60 15.98 -15.83
C LEU A 138 13.74 15.08 -16.71
N ILE A 139 14.10 14.91 -17.98
CA ILE A 139 13.40 13.99 -18.90
C ILE A 139 13.46 12.55 -18.36
N GLU A 140 14.61 12.12 -17.85
CA GLU A 140 14.77 10.79 -17.27
C GLU A 140 13.92 10.62 -16.00
N ILE A 141 13.94 11.59 -15.07
CA ILE A 141 13.06 11.60 -13.89
C ILE A 141 11.60 11.51 -14.32
N PHE A 142 11.17 12.33 -15.27
CA PHE A 142 9.81 12.29 -15.79
C PHE A 142 9.44 10.93 -16.37
N ALA A 143 10.33 10.36 -17.19
CA ALA A 143 10.12 9.05 -17.78
C ALA A 143 9.93 7.98 -16.70
N THR A 144 10.75 7.97 -15.66
CA THR A 144 10.65 7.04 -14.53
C THR A 144 9.36 7.24 -13.73
N LEU A 145 9.01 8.47 -13.37
CA LEU A 145 7.77 8.79 -12.63
C LEU A 145 6.49 8.54 -13.43
N HIS A 146 6.59 8.49 -14.77
CA HIS A 146 5.46 8.23 -15.68
C HIS A 146 5.36 6.77 -16.13
N GLN A 147 6.24 5.89 -15.66
CA GLN A 147 6.17 4.47 -16.01
C GLN A 147 4.80 3.88 -15.62
N PRO A 148 4.23 2.96 -16.42
CA PRO A 148 2.93 2.36 -16.13
C PRO A 148 2.84 1.68 -14.76
N ASN A 149 3.92 1.03 -14.32
CA ASN A 149 3.98 0.38 -13.01
C ASN A 149 3.87 1.38 -11.86
N TRP A 150 4.47 2.56 -12.02
CA TRP A 150 4.36 3.66 -11.07
C TRP A 150 2.93 4.13 -10.94
N ARG A 151 2.31 4.49 -12.07
CA ARG A 151 0.92 4.97 -12.12
C ARG A 151 -0.06 3.95 -11.56
N ALA A 152 0.14 2.66 -11.89
CA ALA A 152 -0.70 1.58 -11.41
C ALA A 152 -0.58 1.34 -9.89
N SER A 153 0.47 1.87 -9.24
CA SER A 153 0.73 1.69 -7.81
C SER A 153 0.47 2.95 -6.97
N LEU A 154 0.07 4.07 -7.58
CA LEU A 154 -0.14 5.35 -6.88
C LEU A 154 -1.19 5.25 -5.76
N ASP A 155 -2.22 4.43 -5.96
CA ASP A 155 -3.24 4.13 -4.95
C ASP A 155 -2.71 3.32 -3.76
N LEU A 156 -1.58 2.60 -3.91
CA LEU A 156 -0.90 1.89 -2.80
C LEU A 156 0.00 2.80 -1.97
N LEU A 157 0.50 3.89 -2.57
CA LEU A 157 1.36 4.87 -1.90
C LEU A 157 0.62 5.65 -0.80
N GLY A 158 -0.72 5.50 -0.72
CA GLY A 158 -1.54 6.25 0.19
C GLY A 158 -1.57 7.74 -0.15
N GLY A 159 -2.18 8.53 0.74
CA GLY A 159 -2.40 9.97 0.48
C GLY A 159 -1.11 10.79 0.46
N PHE A 160 -0.15 10.49 1.32
CA PHE A 160 1.06 11.32 1.47
C PHE A 160 2.04 11.13 0.31
N ALA A 161 2.48 9.90 0.04
CA ALA A 161 3.45 9.66 -1.03
C ALA A 161 2.85 9.91 -2.44
N SER A 162 1.55 9.69 -2.64
CA SER A 162 0.88 10.12 -3.87
C SER A 162 0.84 11.64 -4.02
N ALA A 163 0.66 12.40 -2.93
CA ALA A 163 0.71 13.86 -2.97
C ALA A 163 2.14 14.36 -3.27
N LYS A 164 3.15 13.76 -2.64
CA LYS A 164 4.56 14.07 -2.90
C LYS A 164 5.00 13.73 -4.31
N HIS A 165 4.50 12.64 -4.87
CA HIS A 165 4.68 12.33 -6.30
C HIS A 165 4.12 13.43 -7.20
N ALA A 166 2.89 13.88 -6.94
CA ALA A 166 2.26 14.93 -7.74
C ALA A 166 2.99 16.27 -7.62
N GLU A 167 3.43 16.64 -6.40
CA GLU A 167 4.24 17.83 -6.13
C GLU A 167 5.56 17.76 -6.91
N LEU A 168 6.28 16.64 -6.84
CA LEU A 168 7.53 16.44 -7.56
C LEU A 168 7.36 16.53 -9.09
N VAL A 169 6.26 15.99 -9.62
CA VAL A 169 5.95 16.08 -11.06
C VAL A 169 5.74 17.53 -11.48
N GLU A 170 5.06 18.34 -10.67
CA GLU A 170 4.83 19.76 -10.98
C GLU A 170 6.11 20.60 -10.78
N ASP A 171 6.92 20.30 -9.76
CA ASP A 171 8.20 20.97 -9.50
C ASP A 171 9.19 20.71 -10.63
N ALA A 172 9.33 19.45 -11.07
CA ALA A 172 10.18 19.09 -12.20
C ALA A 172 9.73 19.78 -13.49
N LYS A 173 8.42 20.03 -13.64
CA LYS A 173 7.85 20.69 -14.83
C LYS A 173 8.15 22.17 -14.79
N THR A 174 7.92 22.80 -13.64
CA THR A 174 8.25 24.20 -13.37
C THR A 174 9.74 24.46 -13.61
N LEU A 175 10.61 23.55 -13.14
CA LEU A 175 12.05 23.63 -13.36
C LEU A 175 12.42 23.49 -14.84
N SER A 176 11.78 22.58 -15.58
CA SER A 176 12.00 22.44 -17.03
C SER A 176 11.63 23.71 -17.79
N GLU A 177 10.48 24.32 -17.47
CA GLU A 177 10.00 25.57 -18.07
C GLU A 177 10.92 26.76 -17.74
N GLU A 178 11.36 26.87 -16.48
CA GLU A 178 12.29 27.93 -16.04
C GLU A 178 13.66 27.78 -16.70
N ARG A 179 14.16 26.54 -16.84
CA ARG A 179 15.40 26.23 -17.55
C ARG A 179 15.31 26.65 -19.01
N ASP A 180 14.22 26.32 -19.69
CA ASP A 180 13.98 26.70 -21.09
C ASP A 180 13.94 28.21 -21.28
N HIS A 181 13.28 28.90 -20.36
CA HIS A 181 13.22 30.36 -20.37
C HIS A 181 14.60 30.98 -20.18
N THR A 182 15.35 30.51 -19.18
CA THR A 182 16.70 30.98 -18.86
C THR A 182 17.67 30.69 -20.00
N ALA A 183 17.57 29.52 -20.65
CA ALA A 183 18.38 29.17 -21.81
C ALA A 183 18.10 30.09 -23.03
N ARG A 184 16.84 30.44 -23.28
CA ARG A 184 16.49 31.43 -24.32
C ARG A 184 17.10 32.80 -24.01
N MET A 185 16.99 33.27 -22.77
CA MET A 185 17.57 34.54 -22.35
C MET A 185 19.10 34.56 -22.45
N ALA A 186 19.76 33.48 -22.01
CA ALA A 186 21.21 33.32 -22.13
C ALA A 186 21.68 33.40 -23.58
N ARG A 187 20.99 32.71 -24.50
CA ARG A 187 21.28 32.78 -25.94
C ARG A 187 21.10 34.19 -26.51
N THR A 188 20.07 34.92 -26.09
CA THR A 188 19.85 36.32 -26.50
C THR A 188 20.95 37.23 -25.95
N TYR A 189 21.34 37.07 -24.68
CA TYR A 189 22.44 37.82 -24.08
C TYR A 189 23.77 37.56 -24.82
N LEU A 190 24.07 36.30 -25.14
CA LEU A 190 25.29 35.95 -25.89
C LEU A 190 25.31 36.57 -27.30
N LYS A 191 24.17 36.91 -27.89
CA LYS A 191 24.11 37.59 -29.19
C LYS A 191 24.22 39.11 -29.08
N ASN A 192 23.50 39.72 -28.14
CA ASN A 192 23.31 41.17 -28.10
C ASN A 192 24.16 41.89 -27.04
N GLY A 193 24.58 41.20 -25.98
CA GLY A 193 25.38 41.78 -24.89
C GLY A 193 24.63 42.80 -24.01
N GLU A 194 23.30 42.83 -24.05
CA GLU A 194 22.49 43.82 -23.33
C GLU A 194 22.53 43.62 -21.79
N LEU A 195 22.85 44.69 -21.05
CA LEU A 195 22.96 44.67 -19.58
C LEU A 195 21.65 44.32 -18.87
N ASN A 196 20.50 44.76 -19.40
CA ASN A 196 19.19 44.43 -18.81
C ASN A 196 18.89 42.92 -18.87
N ILE A 197 19.35 42.25 -19.92
CA ILE A 197 19.21 40.79 -20.06
C ILE A 197 20.13 40.10 -19.06
N TRP A 198 21.34 40.60 -18.85
CA TRP A 198 22.29 40.07 -17.85
C TRP A 198 21.70 40.04 -16.44
N LEU A 199 21.18 41.17 -15.95
CA LEU A 199 20.61 41.27 -14.60
C LEU A 199 19.42 40.31 -14.42
N SER A 200 18.56 40.22 -15.43
CA SER A 200 17.42 39.29 -15.42
C SER A 200 17.88 37.83 -15.43
N LEU A 201 18.96 37.53 -16.15
CA LEU A 201 19.54 36.20 -16.23
C LEU A 201 20.10 35.76 -14.85
N GLN A 202 20.83 36.64 -14.15
CA GLN A 202 21.34 36.36 -12.80
C GLN A 202 20.24 36.03 -11.78
N GLN A 203 19.11 36.75 -11.83
CA GLN A 203 17.97 36.46 -10.95
C GLN A 203 17.34 35.10 -11.24
N ARG A 204 17.22 34.75 -12.53
CA ARG A 204 16.62 33.48 -12.95
C ARG A 204 17.52 32.28 -12.74
N THR A 205 18.84 32.43 -12.85
CA THR A 205 19.77 31.34 -12.49
C THR A 205 19.67 31.02 -11.01
N LYS A 206 19.58 32.02 -10.13
CA LYS A 206 19.31 31.81 -8.71
C LYS A 206 17.99 31.09 -8.47
N ARG A 207 16.92 31.49 -9.16
CA ARG A 207 15.63 30.78 -9.11
C ARG A 207 15.74 29.32 -9.59
N SER A 208 16.54 29.06 -10.63
CA SER A 208 16.79 27.70 -11.13
C SER A 208 17.51 26.84 -10.08
N GLU A 209 18.49 27.40 -9.37
CA GLU A 209 19.17 26.72 -8.25
C GLU A 209 18.21 26.37 -7.13
N GLU A 210 17.33 27.30 -6.74
CA GLU A 210 16.29 27.06 -5.72
C GLU A 210 15.33 25.94 -6.16
N LEU A 211 14.89 25.95 -7.42
CA LEU A 211 14.02 24.90 -7.99
C LEU A 211 14.72 23.54 -8.08
N VAL A 212 16.01 23.49 -8.39
CA VAL A 212 16.80 22.25 -8.33
C VAL A 212 16.84 21.71 -6.91
N ALA A 213 17.05 22.56 -5.90
CA ALA A 213 17.00 22.14 -4.51
C ALA A 213 15.61 21.61 -4.10
N PHE A 214 14.53 22.25 -4.54
CA PHE A 214 13.16 21.76 -4.32
C PHE A 214 12.95 20.37 -4.96
N CYS A 215 13.38 20.18 -6.21
CA CYS A 215 13.28 18.88 -6.88
C CYS A 215 14.09 17.79 -6.16
N CYS A 216 15.31 18.11 -5.68
CA CYS A 216 16.12 17.18 -4.89
C CYS A 216 15.38 16.76 -3.60
N ASN A 217 14.84 17.71 -2.84
CA ASN A 217 14.10 17.42 -1.61
C ASN A 217 12.83 16.61 -1.89
N GLY A 218 12.13 16.90 -2.99
CA GLY A 218 10.96 16.13 -3.42
C GLY A 218 11.31 14.68 -3.77
N LEU A 219 12.41 14.47 -4.50
CA LEU A 219 12.93 13.13 -4.81
C LEU A 219 13.33 12.36 -3.55
N GLU A 220 14.05 13.00 -2.63
CA GLU A 220 14.43 12.39 -1.35
C GLU A 220 13.21 11.94 -0.55
N ALA A 221 12.21 12.81 -0.40
CA ALA A 221 10.98 12.49 0.32
C ALA A 221 10.23 11.31 -0.33
N VAL A 222 10.16 11.27 -1.67
CA VAL A 222 9.53 10.14 -2.38
C VAL A 222 10.33 8.86 -2.15
N LEU A 223 11.66 8.89 -2.21
CA LEU A 223 12.51 7.71 -1.98
C LEU A 223 12.41 7.20 -0.55
N GLU A 224 12.42 8.08 0.45
CA GLU A 224 12.26 7.72 1.87
C GLU A 224 10.92 7.01 2.12
N GLU A 225 9.82 7.56 1.58
CA GLU A 225 8.49 6.95 1.70
C GLU A 225 8.41 5.58 0.99
N LEU A 226 9.05 5.46 -0.17
CA LEU A 226 9.16 4.18 -0.86
C LEU A 226 9.92 3.15 -0.02
N GLU A 227 10.97 3.55 0.70
CA GLU A 227 11.69 2.65 1.61
C GLU A 227 10.81 2.21 2.80
N ILE A 228 10.06 3.14 3.41
CA ILE A 228 9.13 2.83 4.50
C ILE A 228 8.08 1.80 4.03
N LEU A 229 7.52 2.01 2.84
CA LEU A 229 6.56 1.08 2.25
C LEU A 229 7.20 -0.27 1.90
N ALA A 230 8.42 -0.29 1.38
CA ALA A 230 9.14 -1.52 1.09
C ALA A 230 9.36 -2.35 2.37
N ASP A 231 9.72 -1.70 3.48
CA ASP A 231 9.89 -2.35 4.78
C ASP A 231 8.55 -2.87 5.33
N LEU A 232 7.45 -2.11 5.17
CA LEU A 232 6.09 -2.54 5.54
C LEU A 232 5.65 -3.80 4.77
N TYR A 233 5.95 -3.85 3.48
CA TYR A 233 5.68 -5.01 2.62
C TYR A 233 6.70 -6.14 2.77
N GLN A 234 7.70 -6.00 3.65
CA GLN A 234 8.79 -6.96 3.86
C GLN A 234 9.54 -7.32 2.57
N ILE A 235 9.71 -6.34 1.67
CA ILE A 235 10.42 -6.53 0.42
C ILE A 235 11.91 -6.51 0.74
N GLU A 236 12.54 -7.69 0.75
CA GLU A 236 13.94 -7.84 1.12
C GLU A 236 14.88 -6.99 0.23
N ARG A 237 15.64 -6.10 0.88
CA ARG A 237 16.71 -5.29 0.25
C ARG A 237 17.81 -6.13 -0.40
N THR A 238 17.91 -7.43 -0.09
CA THR A 238 18.96 -8.33 -0.60
C THR A 238 18.90 -8.59 -2.09
N ARG A 239 17.77 -8.32 -2.77
CA ARG A 239 17.69 -8.40 -4.24
C ARG A 239 18.42 -7.26 -4.96
N LEU A 240 18.72 -6.15 -4.30
CA LEU A 240 19.42 -4.98 -4.87
C LEU A 240 20.93 -5.18 -5.10
N LYS A 241 21.55 -6.20 -4.51
CA LYS A 241 23.01 -6.43 -4.60
C LYS A 241 23.44 -7.40 -5.71
N ARG A 242 22.57 -7.77 -6.65
CA ARG A 242 23.02 -8.55 -7.80
C ARG A 242 23.53 -7.59 -8.89
N PRO A 243 24.85 -7.62 -9.17
CA PRO A 243 25.49 -6.77 -10.18
C PRO A 243 25.00 -7.07 -11.60
#